data_AF-A0A662HW41-F1
#
_entry.id   AF-A0A662HW41-F1
#
_cell.length_a   1.000
_cell.length_b   1.000
_cell.length_c   1.000
_cell.angle_alpha   90.00
_cell.angle_beta   90.00
_cell.angle_gamma   90.00
#
_symmetry.space_group_name_H-M   'P 1'
#
loop_
_entity.id
_entity.type
_entity.pdbx_description
1 polymer ?
#
loop_
_entity_poly.entity_id
_entity_poly.type
_entity_poly.pdbx_seq_one_letter_code
_entity_poly.pdbx_strand_id
1 'polypeptide(L)'
;MREEELYEIVRGFLEHVKGCEKVVVNRVVFREIKRWIIDVVGVRDHEIYCVEVKKNFSFDSVFAALKQSEFMCTACTHVYVCFPKDEYNKADSDLRNYLLSVCNDIGVGVLLVEEGRVEEIKEPVVEKVKNRIDFRNYYSVLTQLTGKLNKKEKVRLVKALGLLGLNRWLKKDLEKLEDYERRFGRKAGQFLAFEALKYTLVLPIRSRPAREAAERALDLIVEEAAKRNLGPFELIATNDISGFLSEVDERFIQVMEGLVELLKPYKGNLMELYRDKGPNGVYEELKKIKGVGSKTASLIMLELERRFKLGLPSNLELTDEMIEGLRKMGLDLEDFDREYIPLIDVYGWFLRGGYHRRETEEILEEMYKKCEEAALELRRRLKESFS
;
A
#
# COMPACT_ATOMS: atom_id res chain seq x y z
N MET A 1 3.04 -37.26 -30.25
CA MET A 1 2.53 -36.77 -28.96
C MET A 1 1.53 -35.66 -29.21
N ARG A 2 0.44 -35.59 -28.44
CA ARG A 2 -0.51 -34.46 -28.56
C ARG A 2 0.07 -33.23 -27.87
N GLU A 3 -0.36 -32.05 -28.31
CA GLU A 3 0.11 -30.77 -27.77
C GLU A 3 -0.26 -30.60 -26.30
N GLU A 4 -1.46 -31.04 -25.90
CA GLU A 4 -1.91 -31.06 -24.50
C GLU A 4 -1.04 -31.95 -23.60
N GLU A 5 -0.52 -33.07 -24.11
CA GLU A 5 0.39 -33.95 -23.37
C GLU A 5 1.74 -33.27 -23.13
N LEU A 6 2.23 -32.51 -24.11
CA LEU A 6 3.43 -31.70 -23.95
C LEU A 6 3.24 -30.60 -22.90
N TYR A 7 2.07 -29.95 -22.86
CA TYR A 7 1.79 -28.92 -21.85
C TYR A 7 1.88 -29.46 -20.42
N GLU A 8 1.31 -30.63 -20.14
CA GLU A 8 1.36 -31.21 -18.78
C GLU A 8 2.78 -31.66 -18.40
N ILE A 9 3.57 -32.18 -19.35
CA ILE A 9 4.97 -32.53 -19.10
C ILE A 9 5.81 -31.28 -18.77
N VAL A 10 5.64 -30.22 -19.56
CA VAL A 10 6.32 -28.93 -19.34
C VAL A 10 5.87 -28.29 -18.03
N ARG A 11 4.58 -28.39 -17.70
CA ARG A 11 4.05 -27.93 -16.41
C ARG A 11 4.78 -28.61 -15.25
N GLY A 12 4.91 -29.94 -15.28
CA GLY A 12 5.65 -30.69 -14.26
C GLY A 12 7.11 -30.26 -14.15
N PHE A 13 7.76 -29.94 -15.27
CA PHE A 13 9.12 -29.37 -15.26
C PHE A 13 9.20 -28.01 -14.57
N LEU A 14 8.27 -27.09 -14.85
CA LEU A 14 8.24 -25.79 -14.18
C LEU A 14 7.95 -25.94 -12.67
N GLU A 15 7.01 -26.78 -12.30
CA GLU A 15 6.63 -27.03 -10.88
C GLU A 15 7.77 -27.69 -10.10
N HIS A 16 8.36 -28.77 -10.62
CA HIS A 16 9.28 -29.62 -9.85
C HIS A 16 10.76 -29.33 -10.08
N VAL A 17 11.15 -28.87 -11.27
CA VAL A 17 12.56 -28.63 -11.61
C VAL A 17 12.90 -27.15 -11.43
N LYS A 18 12.07 -26.24 -11.95
CA LYS A 18 12.28 -24.80 -11.79
C LYS A 18 11.72 -24.27 -10.47
N GLY A 19 10.88 -25.03 -9.77
CA GLY A 19 10.35 -24.67 -8.45
C GLY A 19 9.31 -23.54 -8.52
N CYS A 20 8.57 -23.44 -9.62
CA CYS A 20 7.49 -22.48 -9.73
C CYS A 20 6.36 -22.82 -8.75
N GLU A 21 5.98 -21.86 -7.92
CA GLU A 21 4.92 -21.99 -6.92
C GLU A 21 3.54 -22.11 -7.57
N LYS A 22 3.39 -21.54 -8.76
CA LYS A 22 2.16 -21.59 -9.54
C LYS A 22 2.48 -21.68 -11.03
N VAL A 23 1.82 -22.63 -11.70
CA VAL A 23 1.92 -22.83 -13.14
C VAL A 23 0.52 -22.91 -13.73
N VAL A 24 0.31 -22.28 -14.89
CA VAL A 24 -0.95 -22.31 -15.62
C VAL A 24 -0.71 -22.59 -17.10
N VAL A 25 -1.67 -23.30 -17.71
CA VAL A 25 -1.65 -23.65 -19.14
C VAL A 25 -2.73 -22.86 -19.86
N ASN A 26 -2.40 -22.17 -20.95
CA ASN A 26 -3.33 -21.45 -21.83
C ASN A 26 -4.24 -20.40 -21.13
N ARG A 27 -3.75 -19.79 -20.05
CA ARG A 27 -4.54 -18.81 -19.27
C ARG A 27 -4.06 -17.36 -19.35
N VAL A 28 -2.79 -17.13 -19.66
CA VAL A 28 -2.22 -15.78 -19.73
C VAL A 28 -2.38 -15.22 -21.15
N VAL A 29 -3.04 -14.08 -21.26
CA VAL A 29 -3.40 -13.48 -22.55
C VAL A 29 -2.86 -12.05 -22.65
N PHE A 30 -2.26 -11.74 -23.80
CA PHE A 30 -1.94 -10.37 -24.20
C PHE A 30 -3.06 -9.85 -25.09
N ARG A 31 -3.71 -8.73 -24.72
CA ARG A 31 -4.80 -8.13 -25.50
C ARG A 31 -4.41 -6.88 -26.26
N GLU A 32 -3.25 -6.29 -25.95
CA GLU A 32 -2.89 -4.94 -26.40
C GLU A 32 -2.31 -4.90 -27.84
N ILE A 33 -1.88 -6.03 -28.41
CA ILE A 33 -1.21 -6.06 -29.73
C ILE A 33 -1.83 -7.13 -30.66
N LYS A 34 -1.96 -8.37 -30.17
CA LYS A 34 -2.60 -9.52 -30.81
C LYS A 34 -3.04 -10.46 -29.69
N ARG A 35 -4.14 -11.21 -29.85
CA ARG A 35 -4.63 -12.16 -28.82
C ARG A 35 -3.69 -13.37 -28.73
N TRP A 36 -2.50 -13.14 -28.21
CA TRP A 36 -1.49 -14.17 -27.93
C TRP A 36 -1.75 -14.75 -26.55
N ILE A 37 -1.69 -16.08 -26.50
CA ILE A 37 -1.89 -16.88 -25.29
C ILE A 37 -0.57 -17.59 -25.05
N ILE A 38 -0.04 -17.48 -23.84
CA ILE A 38 1.14 -18.26 -23.47
C ILE A 38 0.70 -19.70 -23.22
N ASP A 39 1.37 -20.65 -23.88
CA ASP A 39 1.11 -22.08 -23.77
C ASP A 39 1.23 -22.56 -22.32
N VAL A 40 2.43 -22.45 -21.71
CA VAL A 40 2.68 -22.80 -20.31
C VAL A 40 3.49 -21.71 -19.63
N VAL A 41 3.05 -21.27 -18.45
CA VAL A 41 3.71 -20.18 -17.73
C VAL A 41 3.67 -20.41 -16.23
N GLY A 42 4.81 -20.18 -15.57
CA GLY A 42 5.02 -20.36 -14.14
C GLY A 42 5.65 -19.14 -13.49
N VAL A 43 5.49 -19.01 -12.17
CA VAL A 43 6.13 -17.98 -11.36
C VAL A 43 6.88 -18.59 -10.17
N ARG A 44 8.07 -18.09 -9.91
CA ARG A 44 8.86 -18.34 -8.69
C ARG A 44 9.36 -17.00 -8.18
N ASP A 45 8.97 -16.60 -6.97
CA ASP A 45 9.25 -15.27 -6.43
C ASP A 45 8.83 -14.13 -7.40
N HIS A 46 9.82 -13.51 -8.04
CA HIS A 46 9.70 -12.43 -9.03
C HIS A 46 10.18 -12.86 -10.42
N GLU A 47 10.38 -14.16 -10.63
CA GLU A 47 10.80 -14.73 -11.90
C GLU A 47 9.60 -15.37 -12.59
N ILE A 48 9.33 -14.94 -13.82
CA ILE A 48 8.28 -15.49 -14.68
C ILE A 48 8.94 -16.37 -15.73
N TYR A 49 8.52 -17.64 -15.73
CA TYR A 49 8.93 -18.69 -16.65
C TYR A 49 7.84 -18.88 -17.70
N CYS A 50 8.19 -18.78 -18.97
CA CYS A 50 7.29 -18.96 -20.10
C CYS A 50 7.85 -20.04 -21.01
N VAL A 51 7.00 -20.94 -21.49
CA VAL A 51 7.35 -21.96 -22.47
C VAL A 51 6.36 -21.94 -23.61
N GLU A 52 6.86 -21.70 -24.82
CA GLU A 52 6.11 -21.85 -26.07
C GLU A 52 6.33 -23.27 -26.60
N VAL A 53 5.26 -24.04 -26.76
CA VAL A 53 5.32 -25.46 -27.12
C VAL A 53 4.87 -25.64 -28.56
N LYS A 54 5.54 -26.51 -29.30
CA LYS A 54 5.12 -26.93 -30.64
C LYS A 54 5.17 -28.44 -30.75
N LYS A 55 4.09 -29.05 -31.27
CA LYS A 55 3.99 -30.51 -31.44
C LYS A 55 4.84 -31.10 -32.56
N ASN A 56 5.50 -30.27 -33.37
CA ASN A 56 6.27 -30.67 -34.55
C ASN A 56 7.50 -29.78 -34.72
N PHE A 57 8.53 -30.31 -35.40
CA PHE A 57 9.78 -29.59 -35.68
C PHE A 57 9.95 -29.33 -37.18
N SER A 58 9.18 -28.39 -37.72
CA SER A 58 9.34 -27.87 -39.08
C SER A 58 9.82 -26.42 -39.06
N PHE A 59 10.28 -25.91 -40.21
CA PHE A 59 10.70 -24.51 -40.33
C PHE A 59 9.61 -23.55 -39.84
N ASP A 60 8.35 -23.75 -40.28
CA ASP A 60 7.23 -22.91 -39.86
C ASP A 60 6.98 -22.95 -38.35
N SER A 61 7.08 -24.13 -37.73
CA SER A 61 6.89 -24.28 -36.29
C SER A 61 8.03 -23.63 -35.49
N VAL A 62 9.27 -23.82 -35.94
CA VAL A 62 10.45 -23.18 -35.35
C VAL A 62 10.35 -21.66 -35.46
N PHE A 63 10.05 -21.15 -36.66
CA PHE A 63 9.90 -19.71 -36.90
C PHE A 63 8.78 -19.10 -36.05
N ALA A 64 7.61 -19.77 -35.98
CA ALA A 64 6.49 -19.32 -35.15
C ALA A 64 6.85 -19.31 -33.65
N ALA A 65 7.51 -20.36 -33.16
CA ALA A 65 7.93 -20.43 -31.76
C ALA A 65 8.94 -19.33 -31.39
N LEU A 66 9.91 -19.08 -32.27
CA LEU A 66 10.89 -18.02 -32.11
C LEU A 66 10.23 -16.64 -32.09
N LYS A 67 9.27 -16.37 -33.00
CA LYS A 67 8.57 -15.08 -33.05
C LYS A 67 7.73 -14.81 -31.81
N GLN A 68 7.04 -15.83 -31.28
CA GLN A 68 6.30 -15.67 -30.04
C GLN A 68 7.24 -15.49 -28.85
N SER A 69 8.29 -16.30 -28.75
CA SER A 69 9.28 -16.21 -27.67
C SER A 69 9.99 -14.86 -27.64
N GLU A 70 10.30 -14.29 -28.82
CA GLU A 70 10.89 -12.95 -28.94
C GLU A 70 10.01 -11.88 -28.29
N PHE A 71 8.69 -11.99 -28.43
CA PHE A 71 7.74 -11.12 -27.74
C PHE A 71 7.64 -11.45 -26.24
N MET A 72 7.60 -12.73 -25.87
CA MET A 72 7.50 -13.13 -24.45
C MET A 72 8.69 -12.67 -23.62
N CYS A 73 9.87 -12.47 -24.24
CA CYS A 73 11.03 -11.83 -23.60
C CYS A 73 10.76 -10.38 -23.13
N THR A 74 9.68 -9.75 -23.59
CA THR A 74 9.25 -8.43 -23.08
C THR A 74 8.40 -8.51 -21.82
N ALA A 75 7.93 -9.70 -21.44
CA ALA A 75 6.99 -9.89 -20.34
C ALA A 75 7.44 -10.93 -19.31
N CYS A 76 8.38 -11.81 -19.67
CA CYS A 76 8.83 -12.92 -18.84
C CYS A 76 10.36 -12.89 -18.69
N THR A 77 10.86 -13.27 -17.52
CA THR A 77 12.29 -13.29 -17.21
C THR A 77 13.02 -14.49 -17.82
N HIS A 78 12.32 -15.61 -17.95
CA HIS A 78 12.84 -16.87 -18.46
C HIS A 78 11.91 -17.38 -19.55
N VAL A 79 12.40 -17.50 -20.77
CA VAL A 79 11.60 -17.90 -21.93
C VAL A 79 12.23 -19.11 -22.59
N TYR A 80 11.40 -20.11 -22.88
CA TYR A 80 11.78 -21.34 -23.55
C TYR A 80 10.91 -21.58 -24.78
N VAL A 81 11.48 -22.29 -25.74
CA VAL A 81 10.72 -23.03 -26.76
C VAL A 81 10.84 -24.53 -26.50
N CYS A 82 9.78 -25.28 -26.76
CA CYS A 82 9.70 -26.70 -26.47
C CYS A 82 9.22 -27.51 -27.68
N PHE A 83 9.92 -28.60 -27.99
CA PHE A 83 9.62 -29.50 -29.10
C PHE A 83 9.74 -30.98 -28.70
N PRO A 84 9.05 -31.92 -29.39
CA PRO A 84 9.33 -33.35 -29.24
C PRO A 84 10.75 -33.69 -29.69
N LYS A 85 11.46 -34.47 -28.87
CA LYS A 85 12.85 -34.86 -29.14
C LYS A 85 13.00 -35.72 -30.40
N ASP A 86 12.06 -36.63 -30.66
CA ASP A 86 12.05 -37.45 -31.87
C ASP A 86 12.02 -36.61 -33.15
N GLU A 87 11.18 -35.57 -33.15
CA GLU A 87 11.04 -34.66 -34.29
C GLU A 87 12.30 -33.79 -34.46
N TYR A 88 12.85 -33.29 -33.36
CA TYR A 88 14.12 -32.56 -33.35
C TYR A 88 15.28 -33.41 -33.89
N ASN A 89 15.35 -34.70 -33.51
CA ASN A 89 16.42 -35.60 -33.91
C ASN A 89 16.37 -35.98 -35.39
N LYS A 90 15.16 -36.13 -35.95
CA LYS A 90 14.91 -36.45 -37.36
C LYS A 90 15.11 -35.25 -38.30
N ALA A 91 15.07 -34.04 -37.75
CA ALA A 91 15.17 -32.82 -38.55
C ALA A 91 16.57 -32.57 -39.11
N ASP A 92 16.60 -31.78 -40.18
CA ASP A 92 17.83 -31.34 -40.82
C ASP A 92 18.72 -30.55 -39.83
N SER A 93 20.04 -30.75 -39.92
CA SER A 93 21.00 -30.09 -39.04
C SER A 93 20.96 -28.57 -39.16
N ASP A 94 20.69 -28.03 -40.34
CA ASP A 94 20.64 -26.59 -40.57
C ASP A 94 19.46 -25.95 -39.83
N LEU A 95 18.33 -26.65 -39.74
CA LEU A 95 17.18 -26.15 -38.99
C LEU A 95 17.45 -26.15 -37.47
N ARG A 96 18.14 -27.18 -36.95
CA ARG A 96 18.56 -27.21 -35.54
C ARG A 96 19.57 -26.11 -35.22
N ASN A 97 20.54 -25.91 -36.11
CA ASN A 97 21.54 -24.85 -35.98
C ASN A 97 20.90 -23.47 -36.06
N TYR A 98 19.92 -23.28 -36.95
CA TYR A 98 19.14 -22.06 -37.04
C TYR A 98 18.41 -21.76 -35.72
N LEU A 99 17.68 -22.74 -35.16
CA LEU A 99 17.01 -22.58 -33.87
C LEU A 99 17.99 -22.15 -32.77
N LEU A 100 19.09 -22.91 -32.60
CA LEU A 100 20.05 -22.66 -31.53
C LEU A 100 20.73 -21.30 -31.68
N SER A 101 21.06 -20.90 -32.92
CA SER A 101 21.63 -19.60 -33.23
C SER A 101 20.70 -18.45 -32.83
N VAL A 102 19.44 -18.49 -33.30
CA VAL A 102 18.47 -17.43 -32.98
C VAL A 102 18.16 -17.41 -31.48
N CYS A 103 17.93 -18.55 -30.84
CA CYS A 103 17.72 -18.66 -29.40
C CYS A 103 18.90 -18.08 -28.62
N ASN A 104 20.13 -18.29 -29.07
CA ASN A 104 21.31 -17.73 -28.45
C ASN A 104 21.33 -16.19 -28.55
N ASP A 105 20.96 -15.63 -29.70
CA ASP A 105 20.94 -14.19 -29.91
C ASP A 105 19.89 -13.50 -29.04
N ILE A 106 18.68 -14.09 -28.94
CA ILE A 106 17.57 -13.49 -28.18
C ILE A 106 17.57 -13.84 -26.69
N GLY A 107 18.36 -14.83 -26.25
CA GLY A 107 18.44 -15.27 -24.85
C GLY A 107 17.39 -16.29 -24.42
N VAL A 108 16.81 -17.03 -25.38
CA VAL A 108 15.75 -18.03 -25.14
C VAL A 108 16.35 -19.42 -24.96
N GLY A 109 15.80 -20.18 -24.00
CA GLY A 109 16.15 -21.58 -23.75
C GLY A 109 15.43 -22.56 -24.69
N VAL A 110 15.91 -23.79 -24.75
CA VAL A 110 15.32 -24.85 -25.59
C VAL A 110 15.12 -26.11 -24.76
N LEU A 111 13.89 -26.61 -24.79
CA LEU A 111 13.46 -27.85 -24.14
C LEU A 111 13.09 -28.90 -25.19
N LEU A 112 13.50 -30.14 -24.94
CA LEU A 112 13.09 -31.30 -25.71
C LEU A 112 12.30 -32.26 -24.83
N VAL A 113 11.23 -32.86 -25.36
CA VAL A 113 10.37 -33.79 -24.62
C VAL A 113 10.41 -35.18 -25.23
N GLU A 114 10.65 -36.18 -24.38
CA GLU A 114 10.68 -37.60 -24.71
C GLU A 114 10.16 -38.41 -23.53
N GLU A 115 9.25 -39.36 -23.77
CA GLU A 115 8.76 -40.31 -22.75
C GLU A 115 8.34 -39.68 -21.40
N GLY A 116 7.69 -38.52 -21.44
CA GLY A 116 7.23 -37.83 -20.23
C GLY A 116 8.32 -37.05 -19.47
N ARG A 117 9.53 -36.94 -20.03
CA ARG A 117 10.64 -36.20 -19.45
C ARG A 117 11.01 -34.99 -20.30
N VAL A 118 11.45 -33.93 -19.62
CA VAL A 118 12.00 -32.73 -20.24
C VAL A 118 13.52 -32.80 -20.18
N GLU A 119 14.15 -32.61 -21.33
CA GLU A 119 15.58 -32.38 -21.47
C GLU A 119 15.83 -30.91 -21.81
N GLU A 120 16.55 -30.21 -20.95
CA GLU A 120 16.93 -28.81 -21.15
C GLU A 120 18.28 -28.76 -21.88
N ILE A 121 18.23 -28.66 -23.22
CA ILE A 121 19.45 -28.61 -24.03
C ILE A 121 20.08 -27.22 -24.07
N LYS A 122 19.33 -26.18 -23.67
CA LYS A 122 19.81 -24.81 -23.55
C LYS A 122 19.02 -24.05 -22.49
N GLU A 123 19.71 -23.49 -21.51
CA GLU A 123 19.10 -22.56 -20.55
C GLU A 123 18.91 -21.15 -21.15
N PRO A 124 17.90 -20.38 -20.71
CA PRO A 124 17.73 -18.99 -21.07
C PRO A 124 18.86 -18.13 -20.51
N VAL A 125 19.22 -17.06 -21.22
CA VAL A 125 20.27 -16.12 -20.79
C VAL A 125 19.61 -14.84 -20.29
N VAL A 126 19.36 -14.77 -18.99
CA VAL A 126 18.58 -13.70 -18.33
C VAL A 126 19.13 -12.31 -18.64
N GLU A 127 20.44 -12.15 -18.75
CA GLU A 127 21.12 -10.89 -19.06
C GLU A 127 20.74 -10.32 -20.42
N LYS A 128 20.39 -11.18 -21.39
CA LYS A 128 19.91 -10.76 -22.71
C LYS A 128 18.42 -10.38 -22.70
N VAL A 129 17.67 -10.91 -21.72
CA VAL A 129 16.22 -10.68 -21.59
C VAL A 129 15.92 -9.47 -20.71
N LYS A 130 16.67 -9.24 -19.62
CA LYS A 130 16.35 -8.24 -18.59
C LYS A 130 16.15 -6.81 -19.12
N ASN A 131 16.91 -6.40 -20.13
CA ASN A 131 16.80 -5.05 -20.72
C ASN A 131 15.65 -4.91 -21.72
N ARG A 132 14.98 -6.01 -22.05
CA ARG A 132 13.83 -6.06 -22.98
C ARG A 132 12.50 -6.09 -22.24
N ILE A 133 12.51 -6.34 -20.93
CA ILE A 133 11.31 -6.43 -20.12
C ILE A 133 10.60 -5.07 -20.08
N ASP A 134 9.38 -5.05 -20.60
CA ASP A 134 8.42 -3.98 -20.42
C ASP A 134 7.67 -4.24 -19.11
N PHE A 135 7.79 -3.31 -18.16
CA PHE A 135 7.19 -3.46 -16.82
C PHE A 135 5.68 -3.62 -16.85
N ARG A 136 4.98 -3.00 -17.81
CA ARG A 136 3.51 -3.10 -17.92
C ARG A 136 3.11 -4.50 -18.37
N ASN A 137 3.81 -5.06 -19.36
CA ASN A 137 3.61 -6.42 -19.82
C ASN A 137 3.95 -7.45 -18.74
N TYR A 138 5.09 -7.27 -18.07
CA TYR A 138 5.51 -8.10 -16.94
C TYR A 138 4.47 -8.10 -15.81
N TYR A 139 4.04 -6.92 -15.36
CA TYR A 139 3.02 -6.80 -14.31
C TYR A 139 1.68 -7.42 -14.72
N SER A 140 1.31 -7.29 -16.00
CA SER A 140 0.10 -7.93 -16.55
C SER A 140 0.17 -9.45 -16.47
N VAL A 141 1.30 -10.07 -16.86
CA VAL A 141 1.49 -11.53 -16.76
C VAL A 141 1.51 -11.95 -15.30
N LEU A 142 2.26 -11.27 -14.44
CA LEU A 142 2.34 -11.57 -13.01
C LEU A 142 0.94 -11.54 -12.38
N THR A 143 0.14 -10.51 -12.64
CA THR A 143 -1.23 -10.37 -12.10
C THR A 143 -2.16 -11.48 -12.61
N GLN A 144 -2.01 -11.91 -13.86
CA GLN A 144 -2.77 -13.04 -14.41
C GLN A 144 -2.34 -14.39 -13.80
N LEU A 145 -1.05 -14.54 -13.47
CA LEU A 145 -0.47 -15.71 -12.82
C LEU A 145 -0.84 -15.78 -11.34
N THR A 146 -0.39 -14.83 -10.53
CA THR A 146 -0.59 -14.81 -9.07
C THR A 146 -2.04 -14.48 -8.70
N GLY A 147 -2.81 -13.94 -9.65
CA GLY A 147 -4.12 -13.37 -9.39
C GLY A 147 -4.01 -11.98 -8.76
N LYS A 148 -5.17 -11.36 -8.49
CA LYS A 148 -5.23 -10.24 -7.55
C LYS A 148 -4.90 -10.78 -6.16
N LEU A 149 -4.21 -9.98 -5.34
CA LEU A 149 -3.90 -10.30 -3.93
C LEU A 149 -5.10 -11.02 -3.28
N ASN A 150 -4.86 -12.15 -2.62
CA ASN A 150 -5.92 -12.84 -1.90
C ASN A 150 -6.39 -11.99 -0.70
N LYS A 151 -7.52 -12.35 -0.09
CA LYS A 151 -8.11 -11.57 1.01
C LYS A 151 -7.13 -11.32 2.16
N LYS A 152 -6.34 -12.33 2.53
CA LYS A 152 -5.33 -12.24 3.60
C LYS A 152 -4.17 -11.31 3.23
N GLU A 153 -3.70 -11.37 1.99
CA GLU A 153 -2.65 -10.48 1.47
C GLU A 153 -3.13 -9.03 1.38
N LYS A 154 -4.38 -8.80 0.99
CA LYS A 154 -4.99 -7.47 0.98
C LYS A 154 -5.10 -6.88 2.39
N VAL A 155 -5.53 -7.67 3.37
CA VAL A 155 -5.55 -7.27 4.79
C VAL A 155 -4.14 -6.91 5.27
N ARG A 156 -3.14 -7.74 4.95
CA ARG A 156 -1.72 -7.45 5.28
C ARG A 156 -1.24 -6.15 4.65
N LEU A 157 -1.58 -5.91 3.38
CA LEU A 157 -1.21 -4.69 2.67
C LEU A 157 -1.83 -3.44 3.32
N VAL A 158 -3.12 -3.48 3.68
CA VAL A 158 -3.79 -2.39 4.40
C VAL A 158 -3.09 -2.10 5.73
N LYS A 159 -2.79 -3.15 6.52
CA LYS A 159 -2.08 -3.01 7.80
C LYS A 159 -0.68 -2.41 7.60
N ALA A 160 0.08 -2.90 6.62
CA ALA A 160 1.44 -2.44 6.34
C ALA A 160 1.47 -0.96 5.90
N LEU A 161 0.62 -0.58 4.95
CA LEU A 161 0.54 0.80 4.46
C LEU A 161 -0.02 1.76 5.53
N GLY A 162 -1.04 1.35 6.27
CA GLY A 162 -1.56 2.12 7.39
C GLY A 162 -0.51 2.33 8.48
N LEU A 163 0.27 1.29 8.81
CA LEU A 163 1.36 1.38 9.79
C LEU A 163 2.48 2.31 9.31
N LEU A 164 2.85 2.23 8.04
CA LEU A 164 3.85 3.10 7.44
C LEU A 164 3.45 4.58 7.56
N GLY A 165 2.21 4.91 7.20
CA GLY A 165 1.68 6.27 7.34
C GLY A 165 1.62 6.73 8.80
N LEU A 166 1.10 5.88 9.69
CA LEU A 166 0.98 6.20 11.12
C LEU A 166 2.35 6.44 11.75
N ASN A 167 3.36 5.64 11.42
CA ASN A 167 4.71 5.79 11.97
C ASN A 167 5.33 7.15 11.59
N ARG A 168 5.17 7.60 10.33
CA ARG A 168 5.63 8.94 9.93
C ARG A 168 4.91 10.05 10.68
N TRP A 169 3.60 9.94 10.86
CA TRP A 169 2.83 10.94 11.62
C TRP A 169 3.29 11.03 13.06
N LEU A 170 3.41 9.88 13.74
CA LEU A 170 3.88 9.84 15.12
C LEU A 170 5.29 10.38 15.26
N LYS A 171 6.19 10.12 14.31
CA LYS A 171 7.53 10.71 14.31
C LYS A 171 7.47 12.25 14.24
N LYS A 172 6.67 12.82 13.32
CA LYS A 172 6.47 14.27 13.23
C LYS A 172 5.84 14.85 14.50
N ASP A 173 4.89 14.13 15.09
CA ASP A 173 4.22 14.55 16.32
C ASP A 173 5.18 14.52 17.52
N LEU A 174 6.11 13.57 17.58
CA LEU A 174 7.18 13.54 18.59
C LEU A 174 8.16 14.72 18.43
N GLU A 175 8.58 15.03 17.19
CA GLU A 175 9.42 16.20 16.91
C GLU A 175 8.72 17.51 17.33
N LYS A 176 7.42 17.64 17.06
CA LYS A 176 6.61 18.76 17.53
C LYS A 176 6.45 18.79 19.04
N LEU A 177 6.26 17.63 19.67
CA LEU A 177 6.15 17.53 21.12
C LEU A 177 7.40 18.07 21.79
N GLU A 178 8.59 17.74 21.29
CA GLU A 178 9.85 18.29 21.80
C GLU A 178 9.93 19.81 21.67
N ASP A 179 9.47 20.40 20.55
CA ASP A 179 9.38 21.87 20.40
C ASP A 179 8.42 22.47 21.44
N TYR A 180 7.25 21.86 21.59
CA TYR A 180 6.24 22.31 22.54
C TYR A 180 6.68 22.12 23.99
N GLU A 181 7.46 21.11 24.33
CA GLU A 181 8.04 20.94 25.67
C GLU A 181 9.04 22.04 25.98
N ARG A 182 9.87 22.45 25.01
CA ARG A 182 10.79 23.59 25.18
C ARG A 182 10.04 24.91 25.40
N ARG A 183 8.88 25.09 24.74
CA ARG A 183 8.12 26.34 24.76
C ARG A 183 7.10 26.44 25.90
N PHE A 184 6.45 25.33 26.25
CA PHE A 184 5.27 25.27 27.10
C PHE A 184 5.41 24.26 28.26
N GLY A 185 6.55 23.58 28.37
CA GLY A 185 6.84 22.63 29.43
C GLY A 185 5.77 21.54 29.55
N ARG A 186 5.23 21.36 30.76
CA ARG A 186 4.26 20.30 31.09
C ARG A 186 2.94 20.39 30.32
N LYS A 187 2.65 21.51 29.65
CA LYS A 187 1.42 21.70 28.88
C LYS A 187 1.56 21.28 27.40
N ALA A 188 2.75 20.89 26.95
CA ALA A 188 3.05 20.55 25.56
C ALA A 188 2.06 19.55 24.93
N GLY A 189 1.70 18.50 25.68
CA GLY A 189 0.72 17.51 25.22
C GLY A 189 -0.67 18.10 24.92
N GLN A 190 -1.10 19.15 25.64
CA GLN A 190 -2.37 19.83 25.36
C GLN A 190 -2.31 20.63 24.06
N PHE A 191 -1.18 21.28 23.77
CA PHE A 191 -0.99 21.99 22.50
C PHE A 191 -0.97 21.02 21.32
N LEU A 192 -0.25 19.90 21.44
CA LEU A 192 -0.22 18.86 20.42
C LEU A 192 -1.61 18.25 20.18
N ALA A 193 -2.34 17.93 21.25
CA ALA A 193 -3.69 17.38 21.16
C ALA A 193 -4.67 18.39 20.53
N PHE A 194 -4.58 19.66 20.88
CA PHE A 194 -5.44 20.70 20.30
C PHE A 194 -5.15 20.90 18.81
N GLU A 195 -3.87 20.93 18.42
CA GLU A 195 -3.46 21.02 17.02
C GLU A 195 -3.98 19.83 16.20
N ALA A 196 -3.89 18.61 16.74
CA ALA A 196 -4.41 17.41 16.09
C ALA A 196 -5.92 17.47 15.83
N LEU A 197 -6.68 18.19 16.66
CA LEU A 197 -8.14 18.34 16.50
C LEU A 197 -8.54 19.50 15.59
N LYS A 198 -7.66 20.48 15.32
CA LYS A 198 -8.01 21.69 14.55
C LYS A 198 -8.71 21.38 13.24
N TYR A 199 -8.11 20.50 12.42
CA TYR A 199 -8.67 20.13 11.13
C TYR A 199 -10.06 19.50 11.29
N THR A 200 -10.21 18.58 12.24
CA THR A 200 -11.47 17.87 12.47
C THR A 200 -12.57 18.80 12.96
N LEU A 201 -12.25 19.77 13.82
CA LEU A 201 -13.21 20.74 14.33
C LEU A 201 -13.78 21.66 13.24
N VAL A 202 -13.03 21.93 12.17
CA VAL A 202 -13.47 22.80 11.07
C VAL A 202 -14.14 22.04 9.91
N LEU A 203 -14.10 20.70 9.90
CA LEU A 203 -14.74 19.87 8.86
C LEU A 203 -16.24 20.13 8.64
N PRO A 204 -17.06 20.43 9.67
CA PRO A 204 -18.47 20.76 9.46
C PRO A 204 -18.70 22.02 8.62
N ILE A 205 -17.68 22.87 8.45
CA ILE A 205 -17.75 24.13 7.73
C ILE A 205 -17.45 23.90 6.24
N ARG A 206 -18.44 24.20 5.40
CA ARG A 206 -18.37 23.94 3.95
C ARG A 206 -17.75 25.09 3.15
N SER A 207 -17.95 26.33 3.56
CA SER A 207 -17.43 27.47 2.82
C SER A 207 -15.96 27.72 3.19
N ARG A 208 -15.13 27.95 2.17
CA ARG A 208 -13.70 28.22 2.36
C ARG A 208 -13.45 29.45 3.26
N PRO A 209 -14.11 30.61 3.06
CA PRO A 209 -13.89 31.78 3.91
C PRO A 209 -14.24 31.53 5.38
N ALA A 210 -15.33 30.83 5.67
CA ALA A 210 -15.70 30.52 7.05
C ALA A 210 -14.76 29.50 7.69
N ARG A 211 -14.22 28.56 6.91
CA ARG A 211 -13.19 27.62 7.38
C ARG A 211 -11.91 28.37 7.76
N GLU A 212 -11.44 29.26 6.90
CA GLU A 212 -10.25 30.08 7.17
C GLU A 212 -10.46 30.98 8.40
N ALA A 213 -11.68 31.51 8.61
CA ALA A 213 -12.01 32.24 9.83
C ALA A 213 -11.98 31.37 11.09
N ALA A 214 -12.51 30.15 11.02
CA ALA A 214 -12.48 29.19 12.13
C ALA A 214 -11.05 28.73 12.47
N GLU A 215 -10.22 28.48 11.44
CA GLU A 215 -8.80 28.16 11.62
C GLU A 215 -8.07 29.31 12.33
N ARG A 216 -8.27 30.56 11.91
CA ARG A 216 -7.72 31.75 12.60
C ARG A 216 -8.17 31.85 14.04
N ALA A 217 -9.45 31.58 14.33
CA ALA A 217 -9.96 31.59 15.71
C ALA A 217 -9.25 30.53 16.58
N LEU A 218 -9.03 29.32 16.04
CA LEU A 218 -8.28 28.26 16.73
C LEU A 218 -6.80 28.62 16.93
N ASP A 219 -6.18 29.37 16.00
CA ASP A 219 -4.83 29.90 16.15
C ASP A 219 -4.76 30.94 17.28
N LEU A 220 -5.72 31.88 17.33
CA LEU A 220 -5.80 32.89 18.40
C LEU A 220 -5.98 32.26 19.79
N ILE A 221 -6.79 31.20 19.90
CA ILE A 221 -6.93 30.42 21.14
C ILE A 221 -5.58 29.83 21.58
N VAL A 222 -4.82 29.26 20.65
CA VAL A 222 -3.50 28.68 20.93
C VAL A 222 -2.51 29.76 21.36
N GLU A 223 -2.49 30.90 20.68
CA GLU A 223 -1.63 32.04 21.04
C GLU A 223 -1.95 32.61 22.41
N GLU A 224 -3.24 32.78 22.73
CA GLU A 224 -3.65 33.30 24.04
C GLU A 224 -3.36 32.30 25.16
N ALA A 225 -3.58 31.01 24.92
CA ALA A 225 -3.23 29.96 25.88
C ALA A 225 -1.74 30.02 26.23
N ALA A 226 -0.87 30.17 25.20
CA ALA A 226 0.56 30.34 25.39
C ALA A 226 0.91 31.59 26.21
N LYS A 227 0.30 32.75 25.89
CA LYS A 227 0.54 34.00 26.65
C LYS A 227 0.17 33.89 28.12
N ARG A 228 -0.90 33.15 28.43
CA ARG A 228 -1.41 32.94 29.80
C ARG A 228 -0.78 31.75 30.52
N ASN A 229 0.13 31.03 29.88
CA ASN A 229 0.71 29.79 30.39
C ASN A 229 -0.36 28.73 30.77
N LEU A 230 -1.43 28.67 29.97
CA LEU A 230 -2.49 27.67 30.05
C LEU A 230 -2.38 26.72 28.86
N GLY A 231 -2.93 25.52 28.99
CA GLY A 231 -3.16 24.69 27.80
C GLY A 231 -4.39 25.16 27.02
N PRO A 232 -4.50 24.93 25.70
CA PRO A 232 -5.65 25.37 24.91
C PRO A 232 -7.00 24.85 25.42
N PHE A 233 -7.07 23.57 25.83
CA PHE A 233 -8.29 23.00 26.41
C PHE A 233 -8.66 23.61 27.76
N GLU A 234 -7.66 23.94 28.58
CA GLU A 234 -7.84 24.64 29.86
C GLU A 234 -8.37 26.05 29.62
N LEU A 235 -7.76 26.82 28.71
CA LEU A 235 -8.19 28.17 28.35
C LEU A 235 -9.67 28.18 27.93
N ILE A 236 -10.07 27.33 26.98
CA ILE A 236 -11.46 27.34 26.51
C ILE A 236 -12.45 26.89 27.58
N ALA A 237 -12.03 26.04 28.53
CA ALA A 237 -12.90 25.55 29.60
C ALA A 237 -13.06 26.55 30.76
N THR A 238 -12.07 27.43 30.99
CA THR A 238 -12.05 28.33 32.16
C THR A 238 -12.25 29.81 31.82
N ASN A 239 -12.23 30.19 30.54
CA ASN A 239 -12.30 31.58 30.12
C ASN A 239 -13.44 31.80 29.11
N ASP A 240 -13.89 33.05 29.01
CA ASP A 240 -14.79 33.46 27.93
C ASP A 240 -14.03 33.45 26.60
N ILE A 241 -14.56 32.72 25.63
CA ILE A 241 -13.99 32.58 24.28
C ILE A 241 -14.76 33.37 23.22
N SER A 242 -15.84 34.07 23.59
CA SER A 242 -16.71 34.81 22.66
C SER A 242 -15.92 35.80 21.78
N GLY A 243 -14.90 36.45 22.36
CA GLY A 243 -14.01 37.37 21.65
C GLY A 243 -13.17 36.70 20.54
N PHE A 244 -12.80 35.42 20.67
CA PHE A 244 -12.10 34.68 19.60
C PHE A 244 -13.05 34.24 18.48
N LEU A 245 -14.36 34.23 18.77
CA LEU A 245 -15.39 33.70 17.89
C LEU A 245 -16.23 34.80 17.21
N SER A 246 -15.84 36.07 17.32
CA SER A 246 -16.66 37.19 16.83
C SER A 246 -16.83 37.25 15.31
N GLU A 247 -15.91 36.64 14.55
CA GLU A 247 -15.90 36.65 13.07
C GLU A 247 -16.12 35.26 12.46
N VAL A 248 -16.52 34.26 13.25
CA VAL A 248 -16.74 32.89 12.76
C VAL A 248 -18.21 32.61 12.50
N ASP A 249 -18.46 31.62 11.65
CA ASP A 249 -19.80 31.14 11.34
C ASP A 249 -20.51 30.57 12.58
N GLU A 250 -21.82 30.82 12.70
CA GLU A 250 -22.65 30.40 13.84
C GLU A 250 -22.54 28.90 14.12
N ARG A 251 -22.39 28.08 13.08
CA ARG A 251 -22.24 26.63 13.25
C ARG A 251 -20.94 26.27 13.96
N PHE A 252 -19.85 27.00 13.69
CA PHE A 252 -18.58 26.77 14.38
C PHE A 252 -18.64 27.26 15.83
N ILE A 253 -19.34 28.37 16.09
CA ILE A 253 -19.62 28.85 17.46
C ILE A 253 -20.31 27.74 18.26
N GLN A 254 -21.37 27.15 17.72
CA GLN A 254 -22.12 26.06 18.38
C GLN A 254 -21.24 24.83 18.67
N VAL A 255 -20.32 24.49 17.77
CA VAL A 255 -19.34 23.41 17.98
C VAL A 255 -18.41 23.75 19.14
N MET A 256 -17.84 24.96 19.16
CA MET A 256 -16.91 25.39 20.19
C MET A 256 -17.59 25.54 21.55
N GLU A 257 -18.78 26.13 21.63
CA GLU A 257 -19.56 26.23 22.86
C GLU A 257 -19.89 24.86 23.45
N GLY A 258 -20.33 23.91 22.61
CA GLY A 258 -20.60 22.55 23.08
C GLY A 258 -19.34 21.83 23.54
N LEU A 259 -18.19 22.06 22.90
CA LEU A 259 -16.90 21.53 23.34
C LEU A 259 -16.47 22.14 24.69
N VAL A 260 -16.67 23.45 24.87
CA VAL A 260 -16.41 24.14 26.14
C VAL A 260 -17.26 23.54 27.25
N GLU A 261 -18.57 23.41 27.05
CA GLU A 261 -19.48 22.87 28.06
C GLU A 261 -19.15 21.40 28.41
N LEU A 262 -18.69 20.60 27.43
CA LEU A 262 -18.20 19.24 27.70
C LEU A 262 -16.94 19.22 28.58
N LEU A 263 -16.02 20.16 28.38
CA LEU A 263 -14.71 20.19 29.05
C LEU A 263 -14.71 20.93 30.39
N LYS A 264 -15.66 21.85 30.58
CA LYS A 264 -15.78 22.72 31.75
C LYS A 264 -15.83 21.98 33.09
N PRO A 265 -16.58 20.85 33.25
CA PRO A 265 -16.55 20.07 34.51
C PRO A 265 -15.16 19.52 34.85
N TYR A 266 -14.31 19.31 33.85
CA TYR A 266 -12.97 18.75 33.98
C TYR A 266 -11.87 19.82 33.86
N LYS A 267 -12.23 21.12 33.83
CA LYS A 267 -11.29 22.24 33.65
C LYS A 267 -10.36 22.06 32.44
N GLY A 268 -10.87 21.49 31.36
CA GLY A 268 -10.08 21.19 30.15
C GLY A 268 -9.22 19.92 30.21
N ASN A 269 -9.28 19.15 31.30
CA ASN A 269 -8.52 17.90 31.43
C ASN A 269 -9.17 16.75 30.64
N LEU A 270 -8.74 16.57 29.40
CA LEU A 270 -9.19 15.46 28.54
C LEU A 270 -8.97 14.08 29.18
N MET A 271 -7.90 13.88 29.94
CA MET A 271 -7.63 12.59 30.57
C MET A 271 -8.64 12.26 31.67
N GLU A 272 -9.10 13.26 32.43
CA GLU A 272 -10.16 13.10 33.42
C GLU A 272 -11.52 12.85 32.77
N LEU A 273 -11.83 13.57 31.68
CA LEU A 273 -13.03 13.31 30.87
C LEU A 273 -13.08 11.84 30.40
N TYR A 274 -11.97 11.33 29.85
CA TYR A 274 -11.88 9.93 29.40
C TYR A 274 -11.91 8.94 30.56
N ARG A 275 -11.32 9.27 31.72
CA ARG A 275 -11.37 8.41 32.91
C ARG A 275 -12.79 8.28 33.46
N ASP A 276 -13.56 9.37 33.45
CA ASP A 276 -14.91 9.43 33.98
C ASP A 276 -15.94 8.78 33.04
N LYS A 277 -15.92 9.16 31.75
CA LYS A 277 -16.92 8.70 30.77
C LYS A 277 -16.53 7.46 29.98
N GLY A 278 -15.24 7.13 29.91
CA GLY A 278 -14.70 6.14 28.98
C GLY A 278 -14.85 6.55 27.50
N PRO A 279 -14.25 5.81 26.55
CA PRO A 279 -14.32 6.14 25.13
C PRO A 279 -15.76 6.21 24.57
N ASN A 280 -16.63 5.29 25.00
CA ASN A 280 -18.04 5.27 24.61
C ASN A 280 -18.78 6.52 25.08
N GLY A 281 -18.63 6.87 26.36
CA GLY A 281 -19.31 8.04 26.92
C GLY A 281 -18.82 9.34 26.27
N VAL A 282 -17.51 9.49 26.04
CA VAL A 282 -16.97 10.65 25.32
C VAL A 282 -17.55 10.75 23.91
N TYR A 283 -17.62 9.63 23.18
CA TYR A 283 -18.17 9.61 21.83
C TYR A 283 -19.64 10.05 21.78
N GLU A 284 -20.47 9.57 22.72
CA GLU A 284 -21.87 9.97 22.80
C GLU A 284 -22.04 11.45 23.18
N GLU A 285 -21.21 12.00 24.07
CA GLU A 285 -21.24 13.43 24.36
C GLU A 285 -20.83 14.29 23.16
N LEU A 286 -19.79 13.88 22.42
CA LEU A 286 -19.38 14.58 21.20
C LEU A 286 -20.50 14.61 20.15
N LYS A 287 -21.27 13.53 20.01
CA LYS A 287 -22.42 13.45 19.08
C LYS A 287 -23.57 14.40 19.45
N LYS A 288 -23.72 14.73 20.74
CA LYS A 288 -24.74 15.69 21.22
C LYS A 288 -24.39 17.14 20.91
N ILE A 289 -23.11 17.44 20.64
CA ILE A 289 -22.69 18.80 20.27
C ILE A 289 -23.28 19.18 18.91
N LYS A 290 -24.09 20.25 18.91
CA LYS A 290 -24.72 20.77 17.70
C LYS A 290 -23.64 21.15 16.68
N GLY A 291 -23.74 20.58 15.47
CA GLY A 291 -22.81 20.84 14.37
C GLY A 291 -21.70 19.79 14.18
N VAL A 292 -21.38 18.98 15.21
CA VAL A 292 -20.37 17.90 15.13
C VAL A 292 -20.92 16.70 14.36
N GLY A 293 -22.00 16.08 14.85
CA GLY A 293 -22.58 14.87 14.28
C GLY A 293 -21.65 13.64 14.33
N SER A 294 -22.14 12.46 13.90
CA SER A 294 -21.38 11.21 14.03
C SER A 294 -20.04 11.21 13.32
N LYS A 295 -19.99 11.71 12.08
CA LYS A 295 -18.75 11.71 11.26
C LYS A 295 -17.61 12.48 11.94
N THR A 296 -17.89 13.69 12.41
CA THR A 296 -16.87 14.54 13.06
C THR A 296 -16.47 13.95 14.40
N ALA A 297 -17.45 13.45 15.18
CA ALA A 297 -17.16 12.77 16.44
C ALA A 297 -16.24 11.56 16.23
N SER A 298 -16.49 10.74 15.20
CA SER A 298 -15.66 9.58 14.88
C SER A 298 -14.23 9.99 14.54
N LEU A 299 -14.06 11.04 13.75
CA LEU A 299 -12.74 11.56 13.41
C LEU A 299 -12.00 12.11 14.64
N ILE A 300 -12.68 12.81 15.56
CA ILE A 300 -12.08 13.28 16.82
C ILE A 300 -11.57 12.07 17.64
N MET A 301 -12.41 11.05 17.81
CA MET A 301 -12.02 9.83 18.53
C MET A 301 -10.83 9.13 17.88
N LEU A 302 -10.79 9.10 16.55
CA LEU A 302 -9.70 8.50 15.79
C LEU A 302 -8.38 9.29 15.92
N GLU A 303 -8.42 10.63 15.91
CA GLU A 303 -7.22 11.46 16.14
C GLU A 303 -6.62 11.21 17.52
N LEU A 304 -7.48 11.12 18.54
CA LEU A 304 -7.08 10.90 19.93
C LEU A 304 -6.56 9.47 20.16
N GLU A 305 -7.17 8.46 19.54
CA GLU A 305 -6.68 7.08 19.58
C GLU A 305 -5.31 6.95 18.90
N ARG A 306 -5.14 7.51 17.69
CA ARG A 306 -3.89 7.39 16.94
C ARG A 306 -2.68 7.93 17.70
N ARG A 307 -2.84 9.10 18.30
CA ARG A 307 -1.74 9.85 18.93
C ARG A 307 -1.52 9.51 20.39
N PHE A 308 -2.60 9.30 21.12
CA PHE A 308 -2.56 9.26 22.59
C PHE A 308 -3.13 7.97 23.18
N LYS A 309 -3.64 7.04 22.34
CA LYS A 309 -4.17 5.75 22.79
C LYS A 309 -5.25 5.88 23.87
N LEU A 310 -6.15 6.86 23.71
CA LEU A 310 -7.25 7.11 24.64
C LEU A 310 -8.41 6.12 24.51
N GLY A 311 -8.33 5.20 23.54
CA GLY A 311 -9.32 4.14 23.32
C GLY A 311 -10.39 4.54 22.31
N LEU A 312 -10.88 3.54 21.59
CA LEU A 312 -11.99 3.69 20.65
C LEU A 312 -13.33 3.38 21.32
N PRO A 313 -14.44 3.97 20.83
CA PRO A 313 -15.79 3.58 21.22
C PRO A 313 -16.27 2.33 20.44
N SER A 314 -17.01 1.44 21.11
CA SER A 314 -17.46 0.14 20.55
C SER A 314 -18.44 0.28 19.41
N ASN A 315 -19.16 1.39 19.38
CA ASN A 315 -20.11 1.76 18.36
C ASN A 315 -19.55 2.84 17.40
N LEU A 316 -18.23 2.92 17.24
CA LEU A 316 -17.61 3.90 16.33
C LEU A 316 -18.17 3.75 14.91
N GLU A 317 -18.79 4.81 14.39
CA GLU A 317 -19.22 4.87 13.00
C GLU A 317 -18.00 5.17 12.11
N LEU A 318 -17.68 4.28 11.17
CA LEU A 318 -16.63 4.54 10.19
C LEU A 318 -17.05 5.65 9.23
N THR A 319 -16.07 6.40 8.75
CA THR A 319 -16.34 7.39 7.69
C THR A 319 -16.58 6.68 6.35
N ASP A 320 -17.43 7.28 5.51
CA ASP A 320 -17.76 6.75 4.17
C ASP A 320 -16.53 6.37 3.38
N GLU A 321 -15.43 7.11 3.57
CA GLU A 321 -14.26 6.92 2.76
C GLU A 321 -13.19 6.00 3.38
N MET A 322 -13.34 5.60 4.65
CA MET A 322 -12.74 4.35 5.13
C MET A 322 -13.42 3.14 4.48
N ILE A 323 -14.77 3.15 4.45
CA ILE A 323 -15.57 2.09 3.84
C ILE A 323 -15.24 1.97 2.34
N GLU A 324 -15.16 3.09 1.63
CA GLU A 324 -14.79 3.09 0.21
C GLU A 324 -13.36 2.58 -0.03
N GLY A 325 -12.41 2.92 0.84
CA GLY A 325 -11.04 2.42 0.76
C GLY A 325 -10.96 0.90 0.88
N LEU A 326 -11.69 0.32 1.84
CA LEU A 326 -11.80 -1.13 2.00
C LEU A 326 -12.52 -1.79 0.81
N ARG A 327 -13.64 -1.20 0.36
CA ARG A 327 -14.42 -1.71 -0.78
C ARG A 327 -13.59 -1.78 -2.07
N LYS A 328 -12.74 -0.78 -2.34
CA LYS A 328 -11.80 -0.79 -3.47
C LYS A 328 -10.81 -1.96 -3.43
N MET A 329 -10.49 -2.43 -2.23
CA MET A 329 -9.68 -3.63 -2.02
C MET A 329 -10.51 -4.92 -2.03
N GLY A 330 -11.85 -4.83 -2.08
CA GLY A 330 -12.74 -5.97 -1.87
C GLY A 330 -12.61 -6.54 -0.46
N LEU A 331 -12.53 -5.65 0.52
CA LEU A 331 -12.49 -5.95 1.95
C LEU A 331 -13.65 -5.24 2.65
N ASP A 332 -14.02 -5.77 3.80
CA ASP A 332 -15.02 -5.21 4.72
C ASP A 332 -14.42 -5.03 6.12
N LEU A 333 -15.11 -4.28 7.00
CA LEU A 333 -14.62 -4.04 8.37
C LEU A 333 -14.49 -5.34 9.18
N GLU A 334 -15.37 -6.31 8.93
CA GLU A 334 -15.36 -7.63 9.59
C GLU A 334 -14.06 -8.42 9.33
N ASP A 335 -13.27 -8.00 8.34
CA ASP A 335 -11.96 -8.59 8.03
C ASP A 335 -10.85 -8.14 8.98
N PHE A 336 -11.16 -7.21 9.89
CA PHE A 336 -10.21 -6.58 10.79
C PHE A 336 -10.69 -6.61 12.23
N ASP A 337 -9.78 -6.96 13.14
CA ASP A 337 -9.98 -6.67 14.55
C ASP A 337 -10.04 -5.16 14.76
N ARG A 338 -10.85 -4.76 15.74
CA ARG A 338 -11.15 -3.36 16.04
C ARG A 338 -9.91 -2.50 16.36
N GLU A 339 -8.85 -3.12 16.87
CA GLU A 339 -7.56 -2.47 17.13
C GLU A 339 -6.88 -1.92 15.86
N TYR A 340 -7.24 -2.44 14.68
CA TYR A 340 -6.68 -2.02 13.40
C TYR A 340 -7.44 -0.88 12.72
N ILE A 341 -8.57 -0.43 13.29
CA ILE A 341 -9.33 0.71 12.76
C ILE A 341 -8.47 1.96 12.51
N PRO A 342 -7.52 2.35 13.41
CA PRO A 342 -6.64 3.48 13.13
C PRO A 342 -5.77 3.28 11.88
N LEU A 343 -5.33 2.05 11.60
CA LEU A 343 -4.57 1.74 10.39
C LEU A 343 -5.45 1.79 9.14
N ILE A 344 -6.70 1.33 9.25
CA ILE A 344 -7.70 1.43 8.17
C ILE A 344 -7.97 2.89 7.83
N ASP A 345 -8.06 3.77 8.83
CA ASP A 345 -8.29 5.20 8.60
C ASP A 345 -7.11 5.82 7.86
N VAL A 346 -5.88 5.60 8.35
CA VAL A 346 -4.66 6.08 7.69
C VAL A 346 -4.56 5.52 6.26
N TYR A 347 -4.92 4.27 6.05
CA TYR A 347 -4.95 3.66 4.71
C TYR A 347 -6.00 4.30 3.79
N GLY A 348 -7.23 4.46 4.26
CA GLY A 348 -8.30 5.11 3.50
C GLY A 348 -7.96 6.57 3.17
N TRP A 349 -7.22 7.22 4.05
CA TRP A 349 -6.67 8.56 3.85
C TRP A 349 -5.54 8.56 2.79
N PHE A 350 -4.63 7.57 2.83
CA PHE A 350 -3.56 7.35 1.84
C PHE A 350 -4.10 7.11 0.42
N LEU A 351 -5.16 6.32 0.27
CA LEU A 351 -5.78 6.03 -1.03
C LEU A 351 -6.54 7.19 -1.67
N ARG A 352 -6.95 8.20 -0.87
CA ARG A 352 -7.74 9.35 -1.35
C ARG A 352 -6.91 10.39 -2.11
N GLY A 353 -5.59 10.21 -2.23
CA GLY A 353 -4.71 11.32 -2.59
C GLY A 353 -4.78 12.45 -1.56
N GLY A 354 -5.14 12.12 -0.31
CA GLY A 354 -5.18 13.04 0.83
C GLY A 354 -3.80 13.62 1.14
N TYR A 355 -2.74 12.98 0.67
CA TYR A 355 -1.49 13.61 0.35
C TYR A 355 -1.35 13.65 -1.17
N HIS A 356 -0.93 14.78 -1.73
CA HIS A 356 -0.53 14.85 -3.13
C HIS A 356 0.39 13.66 -3.41
N ARG A 357 0.27 12.97 -4.56
CA ARG A 357 1.13 11.85 -5.01
C ARG A 357 2.59 11.94 -4.52
N ARG A 358 3.12 13.17 -4.44
CA ARG A 358 4.37 13.57 -3.78
C ARG A 358 4.60 12.99 -2.38
N GLU A 359 3.73 13.07 -1.38
CA GLU A 359 4.14 12.63 -0.03
C GLU A 359 4.15 11.10 0.11
N THR A 360 3.34 10.36 -0.65
CA THR A 360 3.53 8.90 -0.74
C THR A 360 4.89 8.57 -1.35
N GLU A 361 5.27 9.27 -2.42
CA GLU A 361 6.59 9.16 -3.04
C GLU A 361 7.70 9.56 -2.03
N GLU A 362 7.52 10.64 -1.27
CA GLU A 362 8.45 11.08 -0.21
C GLU A 362 8.56 10.08 0.95
N ILE A 363 7.46 9.42 1.35
CA ILE A 363 7.50 8.37 2.38
C ILE A 363 8.34 7.20 1.90
N LEU A 364 8.08 6.76 0.68
CA LEU A 364 8.83 5.66 0.07
C LEU A 364 10.30 6.02 -0.12
N GLU A 365 10.59 7.23 -0.58
CA GLU A 365 11.94 7.76 -0.74
C GLU A 365 12.67 7.89 0.61
N GLU A 366 12.01 8.42 1.63
CA GLU A 366 12.55 8.52 2.99
C GLU A 366 12.88 7.13 3.56
N MET A 367 11.97 6.14 3.41
CA MET A 367 12.23 4.78 3.87
C MET A 367 13.33 4.11 3.06
N TYR A 368 13.34 4.27 1.74
CA TYR A 368 14.36 3.71 0.87
C TYR A 368 15.76 4.24 1.23
N LYS A 369 15.87 5.56 1.47
CA LYS A 369 17.12 6.18 1.92
C LYS A 369 17.60 5.62 3.25
N LYS A 370 16.71 5.41 4.24
CA LYS A 370 17.08 4.76 5.51
C LYS A 370 17.56 3.33 5.31
N CYS A 371 16.94 2.57 4.41
CA CYS A 371 17.40 1.22 4.07
C CYS A 371 18.79 1.25 3.43
N GLU A 372 19.04 2.20 2.53
CA GLU A 372 20.35 2.40 1.91
C GLU A 372 21.42 2.76 2.95
N GLU A 373 21.13 3.69 3.85
CA GLU A 373 22.02 4.06 4.97
C GLU A 373 22.36 2.85 5.85
N ALA A 374 21.36 2.05 6.23
CA ALA A 374 21.57 0.83 7.00
C ALA A 374 22.40 -0.21 6.24
N ALA A 375 22.14 -0.40 4.94
CA ALA A 375 22.91 -1.33 4.10
C ALA A 375 24.38 -0.90 3.96
N LEU A 376 24.63 0.41 3.82
CA LEU A 376 25.99 0.97 3.77
C LEU A 376 26.73 0.76 5.10
N GLU A 377 26.05 0.95 6.24
CA GLU A 377 26.63 0.70 7.56
C GLU A 377 26.94 -0.79 7.77
N LEU A 378 26.03 -1.69 7.38
CA LEU A 378 26.27 -3.14 7.40
C LEU A 378 27.48 -3.51 6.52
N ARG A 379 27.58 -2.92 5.32
CA ARG A 379 28.73 -3.11 4.43
C ARG A 379 30.03 -2.61 5.06
N ARG A 380 30.01 -1.48 5.76
CA ARG A 380 31.18 -0.94 6.48
C ARG A 380 31.64 -1.91 7.57
N ARG A 381 30.73 -2.37 8.43
CA ARG A 381 31.03 -3.34 9.49
C ARG A 381 31.54 -4.68 8.96
N LEU A 382 30.96 -5.15 7.86
CA LEU A 382 31.42 -6.37 7.19
C LEU A 382 32.86 -6.22 6.67
N LYS A 383 33.22 -5.07 6.09
CA LYS A 383 34.62 -4.80 5.68
C LYS A 383 35.57 -4.79 6.87
N GLU A 384 35.16 -4.17 7.98
CA GLU A 384 35.95 -4.10 9.20
C GLU A 384 36.19 -5.47 9.83
N SER A 385 35.29 -6.44 9.66
CA SER A 385 35.51 -7.80 10.18
C SER A 385 36.57 -8.60 9.41
N PHE A 386 37.00 -8.13 8.25
CA PHE A 386 38.05 -8.76 7.43
C PHE A 386 39.35 -7.94 7.39
N SER A 387 39.42 -6.84 8.15
CA SER A 387 40.59 -6.00 8.34
C SER A 387 41.14 -6.19 9.75
#